data_AF-A0A8K0LM24-F1
#
_entry.id   AF-A0A8K0LM24-F1
#
_cell.length_a   1.000
_cell.length_b   1.000
_cell.length_c   1.000
_cell.angle_alpha   90.00
_cell.angle_beta   90.00
_cell.angle_gamma   90.00
#
_symmetry.space_group_name_H-M   'P 1'
#
loop_
_entity.id
_entity.type
_entity.pdbx_description
1 polymer ?
#
loop_
_entity_poly.entity_id
_entity_poly.type
_entity_poly.pdbx_seq_one_letter_code
_entity_poly.pdbx_strand_id
1 'polypeptide(L)'
;MGFSLQALLLAVTATQALASCAHGTFLSPRAEDGTVKVNKFGYTGLNGPLNWASLESPANIGCATGTHQSPIDMIDGQFTLMKSSDIQLSIPDIPEGAEFENLGTTVEVITKGGTLKVDNKQFDLQQFHFHLPSEHLDNGTSQAMEMHMVFQSTQKEVAVIGVYINIAPPSTNNNANANANANNSTLTPTPFLESIFSTISSITQPGTKTTTPALPLSSTLQTLLTAQSNTFQSYSGSLTTPPCTEGVRWFVSAARMAVSPETFLKVRDVIGFNSRFPQNKLGEPNILMISSLGASKAAVEAMAMGNAQGVVAVAPAPVMVPMGEGGGNGAGRMTVTTTTTMSTSAPVVAGTGTGGGMMKVTPARRRAY
;
A
#
# COMPACT_ATOMS: atom_id res chain seq x y z
N MET A 1 -17.79 9.05 -58.87
CA MET A 1 -18.22 9.25 -57.47
C MET A 1 -17.39 8.32 -56.61
N GLY A 2 -16.28 8.82 -56.04
CA GLY A 2 -15.41 8.05 -55.15
C GLY A 2 -15.53 8.62 -53.74
N PHE A 3 -16.17 7.88 -52.83
CA PHE A 3 -16.23 8.26 -51.42
C PHE A 3 -14.89 7.92 -50.76
N SER A 4 -14.17 8.95 -50.32
CA SER A 4 -12.97 8.83 -49.50
C SER A 4 -13.38 8.46 -48.08
N LEU A 5 -13.01 7.26 -47.64
CA LEU A 5 -13.21 6.78 -46.27
C LEU A 5 -12.17 7.47 -45.37
N GLN A 6 -12.55 8.56 -44.70
CA GLN A 6 -11.73 9.15 -43.65
C GLN A 6 -11.72 8.20 -42.44
N ALA A 7 -10.58 7.55 -42.21
CA ALA A 7 -10.34 6.80 -40.99
C ALA A 7 -10.33 7.78 -39.81
N LEU A 8 -11.37 7.72 -38.99
CA LEU A 8 -11.45 8.41 -37.71
C LEU A 8 -10.46 7.73 -36.76
N LEU A 9 -9.30 8.37 -36.52
CA LEU A 9 -8.38 7.96 -35.46
C LEU A 9 -9.10 8.20 -34.12
N LEU A 10 -9.71 7.15 -33.56
CA LEU A 10 -10.11 7.13 -32.16
C LEU A 10 -8.83 7.20 -31.32
N ALA A 11 -8.52 8.39 -30.82
CA ALA A 11 -7.55 8.54 -29.76
C ALA A 11 -8.07 7.74 -28.55
N VAL A 12 -7.49 6.56 -28.32
CA VAL A 12 -7.70 5.81 -27.09
C VAL A 12 -7.07 6.65 -25.99
N THR A 13 -7.86 7.51 -25.35
CA THR A 13 -7.46 8.14 -24.10
C THR A 13 -7.41 7.01 -23.08
N ALA A 14 -6.22 6.44 -22.87
CA ALA A 14 -5.98 5.54 -21.76
C ALA A 14 -6.30 6.33 -20.49
N THR A 15 -7.42 6.00 -19.84
CA THR A 15 -7.77 6.55 -18.54
C THR A 15 -6.65 6.15 -17.59
N GLN A 16 -5.75 7.09 -17.29
CA GLN A 16 -4.64 6.84 -16.38
C GLN A 16 -5.24 6.66 -14.99
N ALA A 17 -5.11 5.45 -14.45
CA ALA A 17 -5.48 5.17 -13.08
C ALA A 17 -4.71 6.12 -12.16
N LEU A 18 -5.45 6.80 -11.28
CA LEU A 18 -4.85 7.75 -10.36
C LEU A 18 -4.16 7.01 -9.21
N ALA A 19 -2.84 7.15 -9.15
CA ALA A 19 -1.98 6.49 -8.17
C ALA A 19 -1.24 7.52 -7.32
N SER A 20 -1.66 7.71 -6.07
CA SER A 20 -0.99 8.61 -5.13
C SER A 20 0.44 8.13 -4.83
N CYS A 21 0.62 6.82 -4.68
CA CYS A 21 1.94 6.23 -4.41
C CYS A 21 2.89 6.25 -5.63
N ALA A 22 2.41 6.64 -6.81
CA ALA A 22 3.21 6.78 -8.01
C ALA A 22 3.17 8.20 -8.58
N HIS A 23 2.66 9.18 -7.84
CA HIS A 23 2.54 10.54 -8.34
C HIS A 23 3.93 11.13 -8.67
N GLY A 24 4.03 11.79 -9.83
CA GLY A 24 5.29 12.28 -10.39
C GLY A 24 6.12 11.23 -11.13
N THR A 25 5.73 9.96 -11.12
CA THR A 25 6.34 8.91 -11.93
C THR A 25 5.70 8.79 -13.31
N PHE A 26 6.23 7.93 -14.17
CA PHE A 26 5.63 7.60 -15.47
C PHE A 26 4.27 6.89 -15.35
N LEU A 27 3.95 6.30 -14.18
CA LEU A 27 2.68 5.63 -13.93
C LEU A 27 1.57 6.64 -13.58
N SER A 28 1.93 7.79 -13.01
CA SER A 28 1.00 8.87 -12.65
C SER A 28 1.70 10.23 -12.77
N PRO A 29 1.88 10.75 -14.00
CA PRO A 29 2.53 12.04 -14.24
C PRO A 29 1.75 13.20 -13.60
N ARG A 30 2.47 14.23 -13.15
CA ARG A 30 1.85 15.46 -12.63
C ARG A 30 1.08 16.19 -13.74
N ALA A 31 0.02 16.90 -13.36
CA ALA A 31 -0.72 17.75 -14.29
C ALA A 31 0.15 18.92 -14.78
N GLU A 32 0.12 19.20 -16.09
CA GLU A 32 0.95 20.25 -16.71
C GLU A 32 0.57 21.66 -16.25
N ASP A 33 -0.69 21.87 -15.86
CA ASP A 33 -1.23 23.14 -15.38
C ASP A 33 -0.93 23.42 -13.90
N GLY A 34 -0.27 22.47 -13.21
CA GLY A 34 0.07 22.59 -11.78
C GLY A 34 -1.13 22.46 -10.84
N THR A 35 -2.30 22.03 -11.34
CA THR A 35 -3.49 21.75 -10.54
C THR A 35 -3.27 20.50 -9.69
N VAL A 36 -3.59 20.59 -8.39
CA VAL A 36 -3.60 19.43 -7.49
C VAL A 36 -4.83 18.58 -7.79
N LYS A 37 -4.64 17.44 -8.47
CA LYS A 37 -5.73 16.56 -8.86
C LYS A 37 -6.20 15.73 -7.65
N VAL A 38 -7.45 15.91 -7.25
CA VAL A 38 -8.07 15.11 -6.20
C VAL A 38 -8.38 13.71 -6.72
N ASN A 39 -7.96 12.69 -5.97
CA ASN A 39 -8.18 11.30 -6.34
C ASN A 39 -9.64 10.88 -6.18
N LYS A 40 -10.07 9.93 -7.03
CA LYS A 40 -11.45 9.41 -7.04
C LYS A 40 -11.62 8.12 -6.22
N PHE A 41 -10.52 7.51 -5.80
CA PHE A 41 -10.55 6.39 -4.85
C PHE A 41 -10.40 6.92 -3.41
N GLY A 42 -10.72 6.08 -2.44
CA GLY A 42 -10.50 6.36 -1.02
C GLY A 42 -10.20 5.09 -0.25
N TYR A 43 -10.41 5.12 1.05
CA TYR A 43 -10.10 4.00 1.95
C TYR A 43 -11.31 3.44 2.68
N THR A 44 -12.51 3.96 2.41
CA THR A 44 -13.76 3.57 3.07
C THR A 44 -14.87 3.28 2.06
N GLY A 45 -15.80 2.41 2.44
CA GLY A 45 -16.99 2.07 1.67
C GLY A 45 -16.67 1.58 0.25
N LEU A 46 -17.51 1.97 -0.71
CA LEU A 46 -17.39 1.54 -2.12
C LEU A 46 -16.16 2.11 -2.84
N ASN A 47 -15.54 3.15 -2.31
CA ASN A 47 -14.30 3.71 -2.87
C ASN A 47 -13.05 3.10 -2.23
N GLY A 48 -13.21 2.19 -1.26
CA GLY A 48 -12.13 1.59 -0.48
C GLY A 48 -11.40 0.42 -1.16
N PRO A 49 -10.32 -0.07 -0.53
CA PRO A 49 -9.38 -1.03 -1.13
C PRO A 49 -9.97 -2.39 -1.48
N LEU A 50 -11.08 -2.78 -0.85
CA LEU A 50 -11.81 -4.01 -1.21
C LEU A 50 -12.50 -3.91 -2.57
N ASN A 51 -12.73 -2.70 -3.10
CA ASN A 51 -13.45 -2.45 -4.35
C ASN A 51 -12.63 -1.67 -5.39
N TRP A 52 -11.36 -1.36 -5.13
CA TRP A 52 -10.52 -0.58 -6.05
C TRP A 52 -10.46 -1.15 -7.48
N ALA A 53 -10.43 -2.48 -7.62
CA ALA A 53 -10.44 -3.15 -8.92
C ALA A 53 -11.69 -2.84 -9.76
N SER A 54 -12.82 -2.60 -9.11
CA SER A 54 -14.10 -2.28 -9.76
C SER A 54 -14.26 -0.79 -10.08
N LEU A 55 -13.47 0.09 -9.43
CA LEU A 55 -13.57 1.54 -9.65
C LEU A 55 -13.20 1.93 -11.08
N GLU A 56 -12.14 1.33 -11.62
CA GLU A 56 -11.68 1.55 -12.99
C GLU A 56 -11.15 0.23 -13.56
N SER A 57 -11.98 -0.48 -14.32
CA SER A 57 -11.62 -1.74 -14.98
C SER A 57 -11.33 -1.51 -16.47
N PRO A 58 -10.28 -2.13 -17.06
CA PRO A 58 -9.37 -3.10 -16.46
C PRO A 58 -8.18 -2.49 -15.71
N ALA A 59 -8.07 -1.15 -15.65
CA ALA A 59 -6.88 -0.47 -15.17
C ALA A 59 -6.44 -0.89 -13.76
N ASN A 60 -7.39 -1.06 -12.84
CA ASN A 60 -7.14 -1.40 -11.43
C ASN A 60 -7.21 -2.90 -11.12
N ILE A 61 -7.32 -3.78 -12.13
CA ILE A 61 -7.59 -5.20 -11.89
C ILE A 61 -6.51 -5.86 -11.00
N GLY A 62 -5.26 -5.38 -11.10
CA GLY A 62 -4.14 -5.84 -10.28
C GLY A 62 -4.38 -5.70 -8.79
N CYS A 63 -5.22 -4.74 -8.35
CA CYS A 63 -5.57 -4.58 -6.95
C CYS A 63 -6.31 -5.79 -6.35
N ALA A 64 -6.99 -6.59 -7.18
CA ALA A 64 -7.73 -7.78 -6.75
C ALA A 64 -7.17 -9.11 -7.27
N THR A 65 -6.22 -9.07 -8.23
CA THR A 65 -5.66 -10.28 -8.84
C THR A 65 -4.15 -10.43 -8.69
N GLY A 66 -3.44 -9.37 -8.32
CA GLY A 66 -1.99 -9.38 -8.15
C GLY A 66 -1.54 -10.34 -7.03
N THR A 67 -0.41 -11.00 -7.23
CA THR A 67 0.18 -12.01 -6.33
C THR A 67 1.39 -11.48 -5.55
N HIS A 68 1.90 -10.30 -5.92
CA HIS A 68 3.01 -9.60 -5.28
C HIS A 68 2.56 -8.20 -4.88
N GLN A 69 1.44 -8.15 -4.14
CA GLN A 69 0.81 -6.91 -3.73
C GLN A 69 1.41 -6.38 -2.42
N SER A 70 1.44 -5.06 -2.29
CA SER A 70 1.85 -4.33 -1.08
C SER A 70 0.65 -3.62 -0.44
N PRO A 71 0.67 -3.33 0.87
CA PRO A 71 1.75 -3.64 1.82
C PRO A 71 1.71 -5.10 2.30
N ILE A 72 2.75 -5.55 3.01
CA ILE A 72 2.82 -6.88 3.64
C ILE A 72 3.20 -6.77 5.11
N ASP A 73 3.05 -7.88 5.85
CA ASP A 73 3.65 -8.03 7.18
C ASP A 73 5.14 -8.38 7.06
N MET A 74 5.99 -7.58 7.70
CA MET A 74 7.44 -7.69 7.63
C MET A 74 7.94 -8.77 8.61
N ILE A 75 7.73 -10.03 8.23
CA ILE A 75 8.19 -11.22 8.95
C ILE A 75 9.27 -11.98 8.16
N ASP A 76 10.08 -12.76 8.86
CA ASP A 76 11.14 -13.58 8.26
C ASP A 76 10.60 -14.46 7.11
N GLY A 77 11.32 -14.45 5.99
CA GLY A 77 10.96 -15.18 4.78
C GLY A 77 10.04 -14.42 3.80
N GLN A 78 9.61 -13.20 4.12
CA GLN A 78 8.89 -12.30 3.19
C GLN A 78 9.81 -11.26 2.55
N PHE A 79 10.99 -11.04 3.11
CA PHE A 79 11.95 -10.05 2.66
C PHE A 79 13.37 -10.60 2.68
N THR A 80 14.28 -9.90 2.00
CA THR A 80 15.73 -10.09 2.13
C THR A 80 16.30 -8.91 2.91
N LEU A 81 17.17 -9.18 3.88
CA LEU A 81 17.92 -8.13 4.57
C LEU A 81 19.02 -7.62 3.65
N MET A 82 19.05 -6.32 3.44
CA MET A 82 20.15 -5.62 2.76
C MET A 82 20.83 -4.68 3.72
N LYS A 83 22.16 -4.59 3.68
CA LYS A 83 22.89 -3.68 4.54
C LYS A 83 22.76 -2.26 4.01
N SER A 84 22.87 -1.27 4.88
CA SER A 84 22.91 0.13 4.44
C SER A 84 24.06 0.41 3.46
N SER A 85 25.17 -0.34 3.53
CA SER A 85 26.28 -0.25 2.56
C SER A 85 25.91 -0.67 1.13
N ASP A 86 24.85 -1.47 0.97
CA ASP A 86 24.39 -1.96 -0.33
C ASP A 86 23.47 -0.93 -1.02
N ILE A 87 23.10 0.14 -0.31
CA ILE A 87 22.25 1.23 -0.78
C ILE A 87 22.99 2.56 -0.67
N GLN A 88 23.07 3.31 -1.76
CA GLN A 88 23.53 4.70 -1.72
C GLN A 88 22.32 5.63 -1.82
N LEU A 89 21.83 6.07 -0.66
CA LEU A 89 20.76 7.06 -0.56
C LEU A 89 21.36 8.44 -0.32
N SER A 90 21.06 9.39 -1.21
CA SER A 90 21.51 10.78 -1.08
C SER A 90 20.36 11.72 -1.38
N ILE A 91 19.88 12.44 -0.38
CA ILE A 91 18.87 13.49 -0.53
C ILE A 91 19.42 14.76 0.15
N PRO A 92 19.66 15.85 -0.60
CA PRO A 92 20.21 17.07 -0.03
C PRO A 92 19.19 17.77 0.88
N ASP A 93 19.68 18.61 1.79
CA ASP A 93 18.84 19.58 2.49
C ASP A 93 18.17 20.53 1.48
N ILE A 94 16.95 20.97 1.80
CA ILE A 94 16.15 21.83 0.92
C ILE A 94 15.90 23.14 1.65
N PRO A 95 16.81 24.13 1.58
CA PRO A 95 16.75 25.34 2.40
C PRO A 95 15.54 26.22 2.08
N GLU A 96 15.06 26.21 0.84
CA GLU A 96 13.89 26.97 0.39
C GLU A 96 12.55 26.27 0.69
N GLY A 97 12.59 25.07 1.26
CA GLY A 97 11.42 24.21 1.43
C GLY A 97 10.93 23.59 0.12
N ALA A 98 9.79 22.92 0.19
CA ALA A 98 9.21 22.16 -0.91
C ALA A 98 7.69 22.39 -1.01
N GLU A 99 7.13 22.15 -2.19
CA GLU A 99 5.67 22.16 -2.36
C GLU A 99 5.06 20.99 -1.56
N PHE A 100 4.02 21.29 -0.78
CA PHE A 100 3.31 20.34 0.08
C PHE A 100 1.82 20.39 -0.23
N GLU A 101 1.27 19.29 -0.70
CA GLU A 101 -0.08 19.23 -1.27
C GLU A 101 -0.96 18.16 -0.61
N ASN A 102 -2.28 18.39 -0.60
CA ASN A 102 -3.27 17.44 -0.13
C ASN A 102 -4.00 16.82 -1.33
N LEU A 103 -3.78 15.53 -1.58
CA LEU A 103 -4.37 14.80 -2.70
C LEU A 103 -5.77 14.24 -2.40
N GLY A 104 -6.28 14.43 -1.18
CA GLY A 104 -7.51 13.82 -0.65
C GLY A 104 -7.38 12.37 -0.21
N THR A 105 -6.34 11.66 -0.67
CA THR A 105 -6.00 10.29 -0.25
C THR A 105 -4.72 10.20 0.58
N THR A 106 -3.91 11.25 0.55
CA THR A 106 -2.66 11.41 1.31
C THR A 106 -2.24 12.88 1.19
N VAL A 107 -1.22 13.26 1.95
CA VAL A 107 -0.48 14.52 1.76
C VAL A 107 0.92 14.18 1.23
N GLU A 108 1.42 14.99 0.32
CA GLU A 108 2.65 14.72 -0.44
C GLU A 108 3.56 15.95 -0.47
N VAL A 109 4.86 15.72 -0.28
CA VAL A 109 5.91 16.72 -0.47
C VAL A 109 6.62 16.45 -1.79
N ILE A 110 6.56 17.43 -2.71
CA ILE A 110 7.19 17.36 -4.02
C ILE A 110 8.64 17.82 -3.89
N THR A 111 9.59 16.95 -4.22
CA THR A 111 11.01 17.30 -4.18
C THR A 111 11.79 16.62 -5.29
N LYS A 112 12.90 17.25 -5.68
CA LYS A 112 13.85 16.78 -6.71
C LYS A 112 15.27 16.88 -6.17
N GLY A 113 16.19 16.17 -6.83
CA GLY A 113 17.62 16.21 -6.50
C GLY A 113 18.10 15.13 -5.53
N GLY A 114 17.17 14.34 -4.97
CA GLY A 114 17.50 13.11 -4.27
C GLY A 114 17.76 11.95 -5.22
N THR A 115 18.64 11.02 -4.82
CA THR A 115 18.99 9.83 -5.59
C THR A 115 19.09 8.59 -4.69
N LEU A 116 18.76 7.45 -5.27
CA LEU A 116 18.90 6.11 -4.70
C LEU A 116 19.70 5.27 -5.70
N LYS A 117 20.85 4.73 -5.30
CA LYS A 117 21.58 3.73 -6.10
C LYS A 117 21.61 2.38 -5.38
N VAL A 118 21.23 1.35 -6.11
CA VAL A 118 21.16 -0.04 -5.62
C VAL A 118 21.26 -0.98 -6.82
N ASP A 119 22.03 -2.07 -6.71
CA ASP A 119 22.28 -3.05 -7.79
C ASP A 119 22.67 -2.43 -9.13
N ASN A 120 23.60 -1.46 -9.11
CA ASN A 120 24.06 -0.71 -10.29
C ASN A 120 22.96 0.08 -11.03
N LYS A 121 21.79 0.25 -10.42
CA LYS A 121 20.71 1.10 -10.94
C LYS A 121 20.64 2.39 -10.14
N GLN A 122 20.37 3.50 -10.83
CA GLN A 122 20.08 4.79 -10.21
C GLN A 122 18.59 5.11 -10.38
N PHE A 123 18.00 5.60 -9.30
CA PHE A 123 16.65 6.11 -9.25
C PHE A 123 16.69 7.54 -8.71
N ASP A 124 15.91 8.42 -9.32
CA ASP A 124 15.79 9.81 -8.90
C ASP A 124 14.52 9.99 -8.07
N LEU A 125 14.65 10.73 -6.98
CA LEU A 125 13.54 11.02 -6.06
C LEU A 125 12.46 11.84 -6.76
N GLN A 126 11.21 11.45 -6.56
CA GLN A 126 10.04 12.12 -7.11
C GLN A 126 9.23 12.86 -6.05
N GLN A 127 9.07 12.24 -4.87
CA GLN A 127 8.23 12.74 -3.79
C GLN A 127 8.36 11.94 -2.50
N PHE A 128 7.81 12.53 -1.43
CA PHE A 128 7.46 11.84 -0.19
C PHE A 128 5.95 11.91 0.05
N HIS A 129 5.36 10.85 0.58
CA HIS A 129 3.97 10.88 1.06
C HIS A 129 3.80 10.04 2.31
N PHE A 130 2.63 10.18 2.95
CA PHE A 130 2.42 9.68 4.31
C PHE A 130 1.14 8.85 4.44
N HIS A 131 1.23 7.82 5.28
CA HIS A 131 0.13 6.93 5.64
C HIS A 131 -0.11 6.93 7.14
N LEU A 132 -1.37 6.84 7.53
CA LEU A 132 -1.84 6.80 8.90
C LEU A 132 -3.01 5.80 9.02
N PRO A 133 -2.83 4.67 9.75
CA PRO A 133 -1.58 4.19 10.38
C PRO A 133 -0.52 3.72 9.37
N SER A 134 0.55 3.04 9.80
CA SER A 134 1.46 2.39 8.86
C SER A 134 0.74 1.38 7.97
N GLU A 135 1.18 1.25 6.73
CA GLU A 135 0.65 0.27 5.79
C GLU A 135 1.32 -1.09 5.98
N HIS A 136 2.65 -1.11 6.04
CA HIS A 136 3.36 -2.30 6.45
C HIS A 136 3.13 -2.58 7.94
N LEU A 137 3.11 -3.86 8.29
CA LEU A 137 3.19 -4.30 9.68
C LEU A 137 4.62 -4.71 9.99
N ASP A 138 5.04 -4.48 11.23
CA ASP A 138 6.29 -4.99 11.77
C ASP A 138 5.99 -6.17 12.70
N ASN A 139 6.17 -7.39 12.18
CA ASN A 139 5.84 -8.63 12.87
C ASN A 139 4.42 -8.60 13.49
N GLY A 140 3.43 -8.29 12.66
CA GLY A 140 2.03 -8.16 13.02
C GLY A 140 1.65 -6.83 13.69
N THR A 141 2.60 -5.93 13.94
CA THR A 141 2.37 -4.66 14.66
C THR A 141 2.30 -3.47 13.71
N SER A 142 1.14 -2.81 13.67
CA SER A 142 0.99 -1.52 12.98
C SER A 142 1.66 -0.39 13.78
N GLN A 143 2.33 0.51 13.09
CA GLN A 143 2.95 1.70 13.65
C GLN A 143 2.05 2.92 13.47
N ALA A 144 2.35 4.02 14.17
CA ALA A 144 1.48 5.20 14.16
C ALA A 144 1.31 5.80 12.76
N MET A 145 2.39 5.83 11.98
CA MET A 145 2.45 6.38 10.63
C MET A 145 3.52 5.67 9.81
N GLU A 146 3.48 5.86 8.49
CA GLU A 146 4.55 5.44 7.57
C GLU A 146 4.77 6.50 6.50
N MET A 147 6.04 6.74 6.16
CA MET A 147 6.42 7.59 5.04
C MET A 147 6.98 6.74 3.91
N HIS A 148 6.55 7.06 2.70
CA HIS A 148 7.09 6.46 1.47
C HIS A 148 7.88 7.52 0.71
N MET A 149 9.15 7.22 0.44
CA MET A 149 9.99 8.00 -0.46
C MET A 149 10.01 7.32 -1.82
N VAL A 150 9.45 7.96 -2.85
CA VAL A 150 9.25 7.34 -4.17
C VAL A 150 10.33 7.79 -5.13
N PHE A 151 11.00 6.82 -5.75
CA PHE A 151 12.05 7.04 -6.73
C PHE A 151 11.72 6.35 -8.06
N GLN A 152 12.24 6.89 -9.15
CA GLN A 152 12.10 6.32 -10.49
C GLN A 152 13.43 6.31 -11.24
N SER A 153 13.72 5.21 -11.94
CA SER A 153 14.87 5.12 -12.85
C SER A 153 14.55 5.65 -14.25
N THR A 154 15.59 5.93 -15.04
CA THR A 154 15.45 6.28 -16.47
C THR A 154 14.78 5.18 -17.30
N GLN A 155 14.81 3.93 -16.82
CA GLN A 155 14.17 2.75 -17.43
C GLN A 155 12.72 2.57 -16.97
N LYS A 156 12.13 3.55 -16.28
CA LYS A 156 10.75 3.48 -15.75
C LYS A 156 10.57 2.34 -14.74
N GLU A 157 11.58 2.07 -13.94
CA GLU A 157 11.44 1.21 -12.76
C GLU A 157 11.18 2.08 -11.53
N VAL A 158 10.32 1.60 -10.63
CA VAL A 158 9.96 2.31 -9.39
C VAL A 158 10.62 1.63 -8.19
N ALA A 159 11.20 2.44 -7.32
CA ALA A 159 11.71 2.02 -6.03
C ALA A 159 11.10 2.88 -4.93
N VAL A 160 10.79 2.26 -3.78
CA VAL A 160 10.23 2.95 -2.62
C VAL A 160 11.03 2.63 -1.37
N ILE A 161 11.42 3.66 -0.64
CA ILE A 161 11.93 3.52 0.73
C ILE A 161 10.76 3.79 1.69
N GLY A 162 10.38 2.76 2.45
CA GLY A 162 9.38 2.87 3.51
C GLY A 162 10.04 3.15 4.86
N VAL A 163 9.51 4.09 5.63
CA VAL A 163 10.01 4.41 6.98
C VAL A 163 8.85 4.51 7.95
N TYR A 164 8.88 3.70 9.00
CA TYR A 164 7.92 3.82 10.09
C TYR A 164 8.14 5.11 10.89
N ILE A 165 7.03 5.75 11.25
CA ILE A 165 7.01 6.95 12.07
C ILE A 165 6.19 6.63 13.34
N ASN A 166 6.84 6.81 14.48
CA ASN A 166 6.24 6.60 15.79
C ASN A 166 5.87 7.92 16.46
N ILE A 167 5.05 7.86 17.49
CA ILE A 167 4.76 9.02 18.34
C ILE A 167 5.84 9.06 19.43
N ALA A 168 6.59 10.15 19.49
CA ALA A 168 7.54 10.38 20.56
C ALA A 168 6.80 10.53 21.91
N PRO A 169 7.39 10.08 23.03
CA PRO A 169 6.85 10.40 24.34
C PRO A 169 6.74 11.92 24.52
N PRO A 170 5.75 12.42 25.29
CA PRO A 170 5.64 13.85 25.59
C PRO A 170 6.96 14.37 26.17
N SER A 171 7.43 15.53 25.71
CA SER A 171 8.62 16.16 26.26
C SER A 171 8.37 16.52 27.72
N THR A 172 8.98 15.81 28.67
CA THR A 172 8.83 16.09 30.10
C THR A 172 9.81 17.14 30.64
N ASN A 173 10.67 17.73 29.80
CA ASN A 173 11.84 18.48 30.29
C ASN A 173 12.04 19.83 29.56
N ASN A 174 11.62 20.95 30.17
CA ASN A 174 12.02 22.30 29.73
C ASN A 174 13.42 22.73 30.24
N ASN A 175 14.19 21.81 30.81
CA ASN A 175 15.57 22.02 31.26
C ASN A 175 16.25 20.66 31.43
N ALA A 176 17.12 20.26 30.51
CA ALA A 176 18.11 19.22 30.79
C ALA A 176 19.30 19.34 29.84
N ASN A 177 20.38 19.90 30.38
CA ASN A 177 21.76 19.63 29.99
C ASN A 177 21.91 18.23 29.37
N ALA A 178 22.38 18.21 28.12
CA ALA A 178 22.66 17.03 27.34
C ALA A 178 23.81 16.22 27.95
N ASN A 179 23.47 15.30 28.85
CA ASN A 179 24.28 14.11 29.11
C ASN A 179 23.34 12.90 29.23
N ALA A 180 22.86 12.45 28.07
CA ALA A 180 22.04 11.26 27.95
C ALA A 180 22.94 10.02 27.91
N ASN A 181 22.89 9.25 28.99
CA ASN A 181 23.36 7.87 29.04
C ASN A 181 22.74 7.06 27.88
N ALA A 182 23.58 6.46 27.04
CA ALA A 182 23.28 5.86 25.74
C ALA A 182 22.40 4.59 25.75
N ASN A 183 21.69 4.32 26.85
CA ASN A 183 21.03 3.03 27.10
C ASN A 183 19.51 3.17 27.29
N ASN A 184 18.98 4.39 27.23
CA ASN A 184 17.54 4.69 27.19
C ASN A 184 17.33 5.76 26.12
N SER A 185 17.32 5.35 24.85
CA SER A 185 17.13 6.25 23.72
C SER A 185 15.67 6.70 23.70
N THR A 186 15.38 7.79 24.41
CA THR A 186 14.10 8.49 24.28
C THR A 186 13.93 8.87 22.82
N LEU A 187 12.93 8.28 22.16
CA LEU A 187 12.60 8.59 20.78
C LEU A 187 12.27 10.09 20.65
N THR A 188 13.09 10.86 19.93
CA THR A 188 12.89 12.30 19.76
C THR A 188 12.17 12.61 18.45
N PRO A 189 11.27 13.63 18.41
CA PRO A 189 10.70 14.10 17.16
C PRO A 189 11.76 14.42 16.12
N THR A 190 11.55 13.96 14.89
CA THR A 190 12.49 14.11 13.78
C THR A 190 12.34 15.51 13.17
N PRO A 191 13.37 16.37 13.18
CA PRO A 191 13.26 17.76 12.73
C PRO A 191 12.71 17.91 11.30
N PHE A 192 13.09 17.00 10.41
CA PHE A 192 12.55 16.94 9.05
C PHE A 192 11.02 16.79 9.02
N LEU A 193 10.46 15.86 9.79
CA LEU A 193 9.01 15.63 9.85
C LEU A 193 8.29 16.79 10.54
N GLU A 194 8.86 17.31 11.63
CA GLU A 194 8.29 18.48 12.33
C GLU A 194 8.25 19.71 11.41
N SER A 195 9.27 19.91 10.56
CA SER A 195 9.27 21.00 9.57
C SER A 195 8.16 20.83 8.53
N ILE A 196 8.04 19.64 7.92
CA ILE A 196 6.97 19.35 6.94
C ILE A 196 5.59 19.62 7.54
N PHE A 197 5.33 19.06 8.71
CA PHE A 197 4.00 19.11 9.31
C PHE A 197 3.69 20.42 10.02
N SER A 198 4.65 21.33 10.17
CA SER A 198 4.41 22.66 10.73
C SER A 198 3.39 23.48 9.91
N THR A 199 3.25 23.21 8.61
CA THR A 199 2.33 23.91 7.70
C THR A 199 1.09 23.09 7.31
N ILE A 200 0.87 21.91 7.90
CA ILE A 200 -0.22 21.01 7.48
C ILE A 200 -1.63 21.64 7.63
N SER A 201 -1.80 22.55 8.58
CA SER A 201 -3.05 23.29 8.77
C SER A 201 -3.39 24.23 7.60
N SER A 202 -2.44 24.51 6.72
CA SER A 202 -2.67 25.31 5.50
C SER A 202 -3.26 24.50 4.35
N ILE A 203 -3.29 23.16 4.46
CA ILE A 203 -3.76 22.25 3.40
C ILE A 203 -4.84 21.28 3.88
N THR A 204 -5.76 21.73 4.73
CA THR A 204 -6.81 20.88 5.32
C THR A 204 -7.83 20.37 4.30
N GLN A 205 -7.97 21.02 3.16
CA GLN A 205 -8.93 20.63 2.11
C GLN A 205 -8.21 19.89 0.97
N PRO A 206 -8.75 18.78 0.46
CA PRO A 206 -8.24 18.13 -0.75
C PRO A 206 -8.12 19.10 -1.93
N GLY A 207 -7.04 19.00 -2.69
CA GLY A 207 -6.73 19.87 -3.83
C GLY A 207 -6.01 21.17 -3.45
N THR A 208 -5.72 21.39 -2.17
CA THR A 208 -4.93 22.54 -1.72
C THR A 208 -3.45 22.22 -1.61
N LYS A 209 -2.63 23.27 -1.68
CA LYS A 209 -1.17 23.18 -1.51
C LYS A 209 -0.60 24.38 -0.78
N THR A 210 0.58 24.19 -0.22
CA THR A 210 1.39 25.20 0.46
C THR A 210 2.88 24.92 0.20
N THR A 211 3.76 25.69 0.83
CA THR A 211 5.21 25.45 0.81
C THR A 211 5.67 25.16 2.24
N THR A 212 6.49 24.12 2.42
CA THR A 212 7.10 23.84 3.72
C THR A 212 8.16 24.88 4.06
N PRO A 213 8.58 25.01 5.33
CA PRO A 213 9.86 25.61 5.66
C PRO A 213 11.04 24.78 5.12
N ALA A 214 12.25 25.23 5.42
CA ALA A 214 13.48 24.49 5.13
C ALA A 214 13.39 23.03 5.62
N LEU A 215 13.87 22.09 4.79
CA LEU A 215 13.84 20.65 5.10
C LEU A 215 15.26 20.13 5.40
N PRO A 216 15.61 19.89 6.67
CA PRO A 216 16.92 19.38 7.07
C PRO A 216 16.94 17.84 6.95
N LEU A 217 17.25 17.34 5.76
CA LEU A 217 17.26 15.90 5.44
C LEU A 217 18.54 15.20 5.87
N SER A 218 19.67 15.91 5.94
CA SER A 218 21.00 15.32 6.16
C SER A 218 21.09 14.54 7.47
N SER A 219 20.57 15.10 8.58
CA SER A 219 20.55 14.43 9.88
C SER A 219 19.58 13.25 9.91
N THR A 220 18.46 13.37 9.21
CA THR A 220 17.48 12.29 9.04
C THR A 220 18.07 11.13 8.24
N LEU A 221 18.76 11.39 7.13
CA LEU A 221 19.45 10.38 6.36
C LEU A 221 20.57 9.72 7.14
N GLN A 222 21.35 10.49 7.90
CA GLN A 222 22.36 9.92 8.78
C GLN A 222 21.70 8.95 9.77
N THR A 223 20.57 9.32 10.37
CA THR A 223 19.82 8.43 11.29
C THR A 223 19.37 7.14 10.57
N LEU A 224 18.81 7.25 9.36
CA LEU A 224 18.38 6.07 8.58
C LEU A 224 19.54 5.16 8.17
N LEU A 225 20.72 5.72 7.88
CA LEU A 225 21.86 4.99 7.32
C LEU A 225 22.87 4.52 8.37
N THR A 226 22.81 5.05 9.61
CA THR A 226 23.80 4.78 10.68
C THR A 226 23.21 4.18 11.97
N ALA A 227 21.88 4.10 12.12
CA ALA A 227 21.25 3.52 13.32
C ALA A 227 21.64 2.04 13.56
N GLN A 228 21.50 1.57 14.80
CA GLN A 228 21.90 0.21 15.26
C GLN A 228 21.22 -0.96 14.52
N SER A 229 20.32 -0.66 13.58
CA SER A 229 19.58 -1.60 12.73
C SER A 229 19.79 -1.30 11.25
N ASN A 230 21.03 -1.02 10.81
CA ASN A 230 21.47 -0.65 9.43
C ASN A 230 21.12 -1.67 8.33
N THR A 231 19.85 -2.05 8.26
CA THR A 231 19.31 -3.04 7.35
C THR A 231 18.00 -2.53 6.81
N PHE A 232 17.88 -2.61 5.50
CA PHE A 232 16.61 -2.48 4.82
C PHE A 232 16.04 -3.88 4.61
N GLN A 233 14.77 -4.05 4.91
CA GLN A 233 14.02 -5.23 4.51
C GLN A 233 13.54 -4.98 3.08
N SER A 234 14.11 -5.71 2.13
CA SER A 234 13.84 -5.54 0.71
C SER A 234 12.98 -6.66 0.14
N TYR A 235 12.01 -6.29 -0.69
CA TYR A 235 11.19 -7.23 -1.46
C TYR A 235 10.69 -6.59 -2.76
N SER A 236 10.19 -7.42 -3.68
CA SER A 236 9.51 -6.96 -4.90
C SER A 236 8.00 -7.04 -4.68
N GLY A 237 7.34 -5.88 -4.69
CA GLY A 237 5.93 -5.74 -4.38
C GLY A 237 5.18 -4.90 -5.41
N SER A 238 4.21 -4.13 -4.94
CA SER A 238 3.38 -3.25 -5.76
C SER A 238 3.30 -1.82 -5.22
N LEU A 239 2.63 -0.95 -5.96
CA LEU A 239 2.04 0.26 -5.40
C LEU A 239 0.97 -0.13 -4.36
N THR A 240 0.83 0.65 -3.30
CA THR A 240 -0.20 0.45 -2.27
C THR A 240 -1.50 1.20 -2.55
N THR A 241 -1.57 1.93 -3.67
CA THR A 241 -2.77 2.55 -4.22
C THR A 241 -3.08 2.02 -5.63
N PRO A 242 -4.30 2.21 -6.15
CA PRO A 242 -4.61 1.91 -7.54
C PRO A 242 -3.60 2.54 -8.51
N PRO A 243 -3.26 1.89 -9.64
CA PRO A 243 -3.76 0.60 -10.12
C PRO A 243 -3.09 -0.63 -9.46
N CYS A 244 -2.36 -0.44 -8.36
CA CYS A 244 -1.66 -1.49 -7.63
C CYS A 244 -0.63 -2.25 -8.49
N THR A 245 0.05 -1.52 -9.38
CA THR A 245 1.07 -2.05 -10.30
C THR A 245 2.18 -2.75 -9.52
N GLU A 246 2.47 -4.00 -9.88
CA GLU A 246 3.57 -4.81 -9.34
C GLU A 246 4.92 -4.45 -9.97
N GLY A 247 6.00 -5.00 -9.43
CA GLY A 247 7.37 -4.73 -9.86
C GLY A 247 8.00 -3.52 -9.15
N VAL A 248 7.37 -3.04 -8.08
CA VAL A 248 7.92 -1.98 -7.23
C VAL A 248 8.99 -2.59 -6.31
N ARG A 249 10.18 -1.98 -6.31
CA ARG A 249 11.27 -2.38 -5.42
C ARG A 249 11.11 -1.70 -4.07
N TRP A 250 10.76 -2.47 -3.05
CA TRP A 250 10.59 -1.96 -1.69
C TRP A 250 11.88 -2.10 -0.88
N PHE A 251 12.16 -1.07 -0.07
CA PHE A 251 13.24 -1.03 0.92
C PHE A 251 12.68 -0.44 2.21
N VAL A 252 12.14 -1.28 3.10
CA VAL A 252 11.57 -0.83 4.37
C VAL A 252 12.69 -0.72 5.41
N SER A 253 12.88 0.48 5.95
CA SER A 253 13.91 0.79 6.93
C SER A 253 13.54 0.19 8.30
N ALA A 254 14.48 -0.51 8.93
CA ALA A 254 14.34 -0.92 10.33
C ALA A 254 14.52 0.26 11.32
N ALA A 255 15.22 1.33 10.89
CA ALA A 255 15.27 2.58 11.63
C ALA A 255 13.91 3.29 11.55
N ARG A 256 13.49 3.89 12.66
CA ARG A 256 12.20 4.58 12.80
C ARG A 256 12.42 6.06 13.01
N MET A 257 11.53 6.86 12.46
CA MET A 257 11.42 8.28 12.76
C MET A 257 10.34 8.51 13.80
N ALA A 258 10.19 9.75 14.24
CA ALA A 258 9.13 10.11 15.17
C ALA A 258 8.59 11.51 14.92
N VAL A 259 7.35 11.71 15.35
CA VAL A 259 6.71 13.03 15.48
C VAL A 259 6.27 13.24 16.93
N SER A 260 6.15 14.49 17.34
CA SER A 260 5.53 14.85 18.62
C SER A 260 4.04 14.43 18.65
N PRO A 261 3.48 14.19 19.84
CA PRO A 261 2.04 13.95 19.97
C PRO A 261 1.18 15.05 19.33
N GLU A 262 1.58 16.32 19.49
CA GLU A 262 0.87 17.47 18.94
C GLU A 262 0.88 17.46 17.41
N THR A 263 2.03 17.15 16.81
CA THR A 263 2.16 17.02 15.35
C THR A 263 1.35 15.83 14.84
N PHE A 264 1.41 14.67 15.50
CA PHE A 264 0.60 13.50 15.13
C PHE A 264 -0.90 13.83 15.08
N LEU A 265 -1.42 14.53 16.09
CA LEU A 265 -2.85 14.90 16.13
C LEU A 265 -3.23 15.79 14.94
N LYS A 266 -2.43 16.81 14.63
CA LYS A 266 -2.68 17.68 13.46
C LYS A 266 -2.64 16.90 12.14
N VAL A 267 -1.69 15.97 12.01
CA VAL A 267 -1.55 15.14 10.82
C VAL A 267 -2.73 14.20 10.66
N ARG A 268 -3.12 13.50 11.73
CA ARG A 268 -4.30 12.63 11.76
C ARG A 268 -5.57 13.39 11.38
N ASP A 269 -5.74 14.61 11.86
CA ASP A 269 -6.95 15.39 11.60
C ASP A 269 -7.06 15.87 10.13
N VAL A 270 -5.94 15.89 9.39
CA VAL A 270 -5.92 16.23 7.94
C VAL A 270 -5.92 14.98 7.05
N ILE A 271 -5.10 13.98 7.36
CA ILE A 271 -4.98 12.75 6.55
C ILE A 271 -6.18 11.81 6.80
N GLY A 272 -6.64 11.72 8.04
CA GLY A 272 -7.61 10.70 8.45
C GLY A 272 -7.01 9.30 8.41
N PHE A 273 -7.74 8.36 7.79
CA PHE A 273 -7.30 6.98 7.58
C PHE A 273 -6.99 6.75 6.11
N ASN A 274 -5.76 6.33 5.80
CA ASN A 274 -5.34 6.12 4.41
C ASN A 274 -4.38 4.94 4.21
N SER A 275 -4.64 3.84 4.91
CA SER A 275 -3.80 2.65 4.86
C SER A 275 -4.55 1.49 4.20
N ARG A 276 -3.96 0.91 3.16
CA ARG A 276 -4.42 -0.36 2.57
C ARG A 276 -4.20 -1.49 3.59
N PHE A 277 -5.10 -2.46 3.61
CA PHE A 277 -4.92 -3.65 4.44
C PHE A 277 -3.68 -4.46 3.98
N PRO A 278 -2.98 -5.18 4.88
CA PRO A 278 -1.88 -6.07 4.51
C PRO A 278 -2.33 -7.15 3.53
N GLN A 279 -1.52 -7.39 2.51
CA GLN A 279 -1.78 -8.34 1.45
C GLN A 279 -1.31 -9.74 1.84
N ASN A 280 -1.59 -10.73 0.98
CA ASN A 280 -1.14 -12.09 1.21
C ASN A 280 0.39 -12.19 1.11
N LYS A 281 0.95 -13.34 1.49
CA LYS A 281 2.36 -13.66 1.27
C LYS A 281 2.72 -13.49 -0.21
N LEU A 282 3.93 -12.99 -0.48
CA LEU A 282 4.41 -12.77 -1.84
C LEU A 282 4.38 -14.07 -2.65
N GLY A 283 3.82 -14.00 -3.86
CA GLY A 283 3.64 -15.13 -4.77
C GLY A 283 2.35 -15.91 -4.56
N GLU A 284 1.67 -15.75 -3.43
CA GLU A 284 0.39 -16.40 -3.17
C GLU A 284 -0.77 -15.68 -3.86
N PRO A 285 -1.91 -16.36 -4.10
CA PRO A 285 -3.09 -15.71 -4.68
C PRO A 285 -3.57 -14.51 -3.86
N ASN A 286 -4.05 -13.48 -4.56
CA ASN A 286 -4.62 -12.30 -3.94
C ASN A 286 -5.75 -12.69 -2.97
N ILE A 287 -5.80 -12.07 -1.78
CA ILE A 287 -6.81 -12.41 -0.78
C ILE A 287 -8.24 -12.10 -1.24
N LEU A 288 -8.44 -11.07 -2.07
CA LEU A 288 -9.74 -10.76 -2.67
C LEU A 288 -10.15 -11.84 -3.65
N MET A 289 -9.22 -12.33 -4.47
CA MET A 289 -9.46 -13.47 -5.35
C MET A 289 -9.86 -14.72 -4.54
N ILE A 290 -9.12 -15.05 -3.47
CA ILE A 290 -9.46 -16.17 -2.59
C ILE A 290 -10.88 -16.02 -2.01
N SER A 291 -11.21 -14.82 -1.51
CA SER A 291 -12.53 -14.53 -0.92
C SER A 291 -13.68 -14.69 -1.92
N SER A 292 -13.45 -14.32 -3.19
CA SER A 292 -14.45 -14.39 -4.25
C SER A 292 -14.81 -15.82 -4.66
N LEU A 293 -13.90 -16.77 -4.43
CA LEU A 293 -14.08 -18.16 -4.83
C LEU A 293 -14.89 -18.99 -3.81
N GLY A 294 -15.33 -18.38 -2.70
CA GLY A 294 -16.00 -19.12 -1.61
C GLY A 294 -15.15 -20.31 -1.12
N ALA A 295 -13.82 -20.19 -1.25
CA ALA A 295 -12.92 -21.34 -1.27
C ALA A 295 -12.90 -22.06 0.08
N SER A 296 -13.23 -23.35 0.06
CA SER A 296 -12.92 -24.24 1.19
C SER A 296 -11.41 -24.27 1.43
N LYS A 297 -10.96 -24.58 2.65
CA LYS A 297 -9.53 -24.67 3.02
C LYS A 297 -8.69 -25.47 2.00
N ALA A 298 -9.23 -26.56 1.47
CA ALA A 298 -8.59 -27.41 0.46
C ALA A 298 -8.36 -26.70 -0.89
N ALA A 299 -9.27 -25.81 -1.30
CA ALA A 299 -9.12 -25.05 -2.53
C ALA A 299 -8.03 -23.97 -2.40
N VAL A 300 -7.90 -23.35 -1.23
CA VAL A 300 -6.81 -22.39 -0.93
C VAL A 300 -5.46 -23.08 -0.95
N GLU A 301 -5.34 -24.25 -0.30
CA GLU A 301 -4.10 -25.04 -0.27
C GLU A 301 -3.69 -25.50 -1.68
N ALA A 302 -4.64 -25.90 -2.54
CA ALA A 302 -4.35 -26.30 -3.92
C ALA A 302 -3.85 -25.14 -4.81
N MET A 303 -4.35 -23.91 -4.60
CA MET A 303 -3.90 -22.72 -5.34
C MET A 303 -2.48 -22.29 -4.91
N ALA A 304 -2.18 -22.37 -3.61
CA ALA A 304 -0.84 -22.08 -3.07
C ALA A 304 0.24 -23.02 -3.62
N MET A 305 -0.14 -24.25 -4.00
CA MET A 305 0.77 -25.24 -4.58
C MET A 305 0.96 -25.09 -6.11
N GLY A 306 0.48 -23.99 -6.72
CA GLY A 306 0.65 -23.71 -8.14
C GLY A 306 -0.18 -24.59 -9.08
N ASN A 307 -1.16 -25.34 -8.56
CA ASN A 307 -1.92 -26.32 -9.34
C ASN A 307 -3.30 -25.77 -9.79
N ALA A 308 -3.33 -24.51 -10.24
CA ALA A 308 -4.55 -23.85 -10.71
C ALA A 308 -4.92 -24.28 -12.14
N GLN A 309 -5.18 -25.58 -12.32
CA GLN A 309 -5.96 -26.09 -13.44
C GLN A 309 -7.17 -26.81 -12.87
N GLY A 310 -8.30 -26.09 -12.76
CA GLY A 310 -9.61 -26.70 -12.57
C GLY A 310 -10.29 -26.45 -11.23
N VAL A 311 -10.52 -25.19 -10.84
CA VAL A 311 -11.72 -24.84 -10.06
C VAL A 311 -12.19 -23.44 -10.49
N VAL A 312 -12.98 -23.36 -11.55
CA VAL A 312 -13.76 -22.16 -11.87
C VAL A 312 -15.22 -22.57 -11.93
N ALA A 313 -15.90 -22.46 -10.80
CA ALA A 313 -17.35 -22.35 -10.76
C ALA A 313 -17.67 -20.97 -10.20
N VAL A 314 -17.82 -20.00 -11.09
CA VAL A 314 -18.39 -18.70 -10.73
C VAL A 314 -19.86 -18.96 -10.43
N ALA A 315 -20.26 -18.86 -9.16
CA ALA A 315 -21.68 -18.74 -8.84
C ALA A 315 -22.19 -17.43 -9.47
N PRO A 316 -23.26 -17.44 -10.28
CA PRO A 316 -23.78 -16.21 -10.85
C PRO A 316 -24.24 -15.28 -9.72
N ALA A 317 -23.94 -13.99 -9.86
CA ALA A 317 -24.40 -12.96 -8.93
C ALA A 317 -25.95 -13.02 -8.82
N PRO A 318 -26.53 -12.83 -7.62
CA PRO A 318 -27.97 -12.77 -7.49
C PRO A 318 -28.51 -11.59 -8.32
N VAL A 319 -29.43 -11.89 -9.24
CA VAL A 319 -30.16 -10.87 -10.00
C VAL A 319 -31.11 -10.16 -9.04
N MET A 320 -30.83 -8.89 -8.72
CA MET A 320 -31.82 -8.05 -8.03
C MET A 320 -32.93 -7.69 -9.01
N VAL A 321 -34.13 -8.22 -8.77
CA VAL A 321 -35.35 -7.80 -9.47
C VAL A 321 -35.83 -6.49 -8.83
N PRO A 322 -36.09 -5.40 -9.58
CA PRO A 322 -36.64 -4.18 -8.99
C PRO A 322 -38.05 -4.47 -8.47
N MET A 323 -38.36 -4.05 -7.24
CA MET A 323 -39.75 -4.07 -6.77
C MET A 323 -40.56 -3.03 -7.54
N GLY A 324 -41.58 -3.49 -8.27
CA GLY A 324 -42.61 -2.60 -8.81
C GLY A 324 -43.44 -2.02 -7.68
N GLU A 325 -43.75 -0.72 -7.77
CA GLU A 325 -44.68 -0.04 -6.87
C GLU A 325 -46.06 -0.73 -6.90
N GLY A 326 -46.48 -1.26 -5.76
CA GLY A 326 -47.79 -1.86 -5.59
C GLY A 326 -48.18 -1.86 -4.11
N GLY A 327 -49.06 -0.95 -3.73
CA GLY A 327 -49.56 -0.81 -2.37
C GLY A 327 -50.35 -2.03 -1.90
N GLY A 328 -50.25 -2.35 -0.61
CA GLY A 328 -51.09 -3.35 0.05
C GLY A 328 -50.47 -3.91 1.32
N ASN A 329 -51.11 -3.65 2.45
CA ASN A 329 -50.79 -4.21 3.76
C ASN A 329 -50.74 -5.76 3.73
N GLY A 330 -49.61 -6.34 4.13
CA GLY A 330 -49.50 -7.77 4.42
C GLY A 330 -48.07 -8.19 4.78
N ALA A 331 -47.89 -8.74 5.97
CA ALA A 331 -46.61 -9.30 6.42
C ALA A 331 -46.22 -10.51 5.54
N GLY A 332 -45.27 -10.32 4.62
CA GLY A 332 -44.73 -11.37 3.74
C GLY A 332 -43.41 -11.93 4.27
N ARG A 333 -43.40 -13.22 4.62
CA ARG A 333 -42.21 -13.99 5.04
C ARG A 333 -41.34 -14.29 3.81
N MET A 334 -40.10 -13.81 3.81
CA MET A 334 -39.11 -14.03 2.75
C MET A 334 -38.71 -15.51 2.73
N THR A 335 -38.91 -16.19 1.59
CA THR A 335 -38.41 -17.56 1.36
C THR A 335 -37.46 -17.50 0.17
N VAL A 336 -36.17 -17.70 0.41
CA VAL A 336 -35.15 -17.81 -0.65
C VAL A 336 -35.06 -19.28 -1.06
N THR A 337 -35.39 -19.60 -2.30
CA THR A 337 -35.21 -20.95 -2.85
C THR A 337 -33.96 -20.95 -3.72
N THR A 338 -32.92 -21.68 -3.30
CA THR A 338 -31.74 -21.95 -4.13
C THR A 338 -31.93 -23.28 -4.85
N THR A 339 -32.12 -23.26 -6.17
CA THR A 339 -32.08 -24.45 -7.02
C THR A 339 -30.62 -24.73 -7.40
N THR A 340 -30.04 -25.80 -6.86
CA THR A 340 -28.73 -26.31 -7.30
C THR A 340 -28.95 -27.43 -8.32
N THR A 341 -28.58 -27.22 -9.57
CA THR A 341 -28.44 -28.30 -10.56
C THR A 341 -27.00 -28.80 -10.52
N MET A 342 -26.77 -29.99 -9.96
CA MET A 342 -25.48 -30.69 -10.08
C MET A 342 -25.43 -31.44 -11.41
N SER A 343 -24.47 -31.08 -12.27
CA SER A 343 -24.05 -31.91 -13.39
C SER A 343 -22.73 -32.57 -13.01
N THR A 344 -22.75 -33.89 -12.76
CA THR A 344 -21.55 -34.67 -12.53
C THR A 344 -21.07 -35.27 -13.85
N SER A 345 -19.91 -34.84 -14.33
CA SER A 345 -19.11 -35.62 -15.27
C SER A 345 -17.81 -35.99 -14.56
N ALA A 346 -17.71 -37.25 -14.13
CA ALA A 346 -16.51 -37.81 -13.55
C ALA A 346 -15.73 -38.59 -14.62
N PRO A 347 -14.41 -38.40 -14.78
CA PRO A 347 -13.60 -39.39 -15.45
C PRO A 347 -13.23 -40.50 -14.45
N VAL A 348 -13.43 -41.75 -14.88
CA VAL A 348 -13.00 -42.96 -14.16
C VAL A 348 -11.47 -43.06 -14.28
N VAL A 349 -10.77 -43.06 -13.15
CA VAL A 349 -9.37 -43.52 -13.08
C VAL A 349 -9.29 -44.58 -11.99
N ALA A 350 -9.00 -45.81 -12.41
CA ALA A 350 -8.71 -46.94 -11.53
C ALA A 350 -7.29 -46.83 -10.98
N GLY A 351 -7.12 -47.03 -9.67
CA GLY A 351 -5.83 -47.05 -9.01
C GLY A 351 -5.91 -47.63 -7.61
N THR A 352 -5.51 -48.90 -7.49
CA THR A 352 -5.37 -49.69 -6.26
C THR A 352 -4.22 -49.17 -5.39
N GLY A 353 -4.38 -49.13 -4.06
CA GLY A 353 -3.23 -48.98 -3.15
C GLY A 353 -3.57 -48.61 -1.72
N THR A 354 -3.63 -49.63 -0.85
CA THR A 354 -3.78 -49.57 0.61
C THR A 354 -2.54 -48.99 1.32
N GLY A 355 -2.74 -48.23 2.40
CA GLY A 355 -1.66 -47.90 3.35
C GLY A 355 -2.05 -46.85 4.39
N GLY A 356 -2.73 -47.29 5.46
CA GLY A 356 -3.09 -46.43 6.60
C GLY A 356 -1.90 -46.18 7.54
N GLY A 357 -1.70 -44.92 7.90
CA GLY A 357 -0.80 -44.49 8.98
C GLY A 357 -1.44 -43.35 9.75
N MET A 358 -1.99 -43.63 10.93
CA MET A 358 -2.48 -42.63 11.87
C MET A 358 -1.31 -41.93 12.56
N MET A 359 -1.15 -40.62 12.37
CA MET A 359 -0.27 -39.79 13.17
C MET A 359 -1.12 -38.96 14.14
N LYS A 360 -1.02 -39.25 15.45
CA LYS A 360 -1.65 -38.48 16.52
C LYS A 360 -0.95 -37.12 16.65
N VAL A 361 -1.68 -36.05 16.40
CA VAL A 361 -1.23 -34.68 16.70
C VAL A 361 -1.69 -34.29 18.11
N THR A 362 -0.75 -33.91 18.95
CA THR A 362 -0.99 -33.39 20.31
C THR A 362 -1.01 -31.86 20.23
N PRO A 363 -1.97 -31.14 20.84
CA PRO A 363 -2.02 -29.68 20.72
C PRO A 363 -1.00 -29.00 21.64
N ALA A 364 -0.19 -28.11 21.07
CA ALA A 364 0.71 -27.23 21.81
C ALA A 364 -0.07 -26.10 22.50
N ARG A 365 0.23 -25.89 23.79
CA ARG A 365 -0.33 -24.81 24.63
C ARG A 365 0.15 -23.45 24.15
N ARG A 366 -0.78 -22.50 23.96
CA ARG A 366 -0.47 -21.06 23.86
C ARG A 366 0.04 -20.56 25.21
N ARG A 367 1.20 -19.88 25.23
CA ARG A 367 1.55 -18.95 26.31
C ARG A 367 1.02 -17.58 25.92
N ALA A 368 0.23 -16.99 26.81
CA ALA A 368 -0.12 -15.58 26.76
C ALA A 368 1.05 -14.76 27.32
N TYR A 369 1.40 -13.68 26.63
CA TYR A 369 1.87 -12.42 27.21
C TYR A 369 1.30 -11.28 26.39
#